data_AF-A0A1M4ZH09-F1
#
_entry.id   AF-A0A1M4ZH09-F1
#
_cell.length_a   1.000
_cell.length_b   1.000
_cell.length_c   1.000
_cell.angle_alpha   90.00
_cell.angle_beta   90.00
_cell.angle_gamma   90.00
#
_symmetry.space_group_name_H-M   'P 1'
#
loop_
_entity.id
_entity.type
_entity.pdbx_description
1 polymer ?
#
loop_
_entity_poly.entity_id
_entity_poly.type
_entity_poly.pdbx_seq_one_letter_code
_entity_poly.pdbx_strand_id
1 'polypeptide(L)'
;MINRIYFFSIVLILFLLSGVVHAQMKEAHRKLVLKSDVILVYNSYLEREKDIVSDYTTVYFDSIYDRNIDTILVNKTKFKKGDYRLQRLVEGEDVFINSIQEGGGCLLLGMLDSDSVYVNFLFLKKTGKEYRNLAELNGIEISRAKGYYIPQIIRLIEINSIKDPKEKYKQSVNWFIDNGVYPDNDFIEYYIQQGIVQKDNYFDDEIILRAKNMFLKGKESLLPIIQDKYASEAKNYYLQKMKRIARLTEPRYSDYYDFRNSIRLMYDFEYENAEYILLGMLTSDPVDSYDKSRIMRHFIEMVENDKNITIRKE
;
A
#
# COMPACT_ATOMS: atom_id res chain seq x y z
N MET A 1 21.88 24.41 14.31
CA MET A 1 20.68 24.81 13.53
C MET A 1 20.53 24.03 12.23
N ILE A 2 21.61 23.55 11.60
CA ILE A 2 21.58 22.75 10.36
C ILE A 2 21.01 21.33 10.56
N ASN A 3 21.20 20.69 11.72
CA ASN A 3 20.72 19.31 11.99
C ASN A 3 19.19 19.14 12.14
N ARG A 4 18.41 20.21 12.37
CA ARG A 4 16.94 20.10 12.52
C ARG A 4 16.19 20.10 11.19
N ILE A 5 16.74 20.76 10.17
CA ILE A 5 16.15 20.83 8.82
C ILE A 5 16.18 19.44 8.14
N TYR A 6 17.29 18.71 8.27
CA TYR A 6 17.40 17.36 7.72
C TYR A 6 16.46 16.35 8.40
N PHE A 7 16.28 16.43 9.72
CA PHE A 7 15.37 15.54 10.45
C PHE A 7 13.90 15.77 10.03
N PHE A 8 13.53 17.02 9.78
CA PHE A 8 12.19 17.44 9.37
C PHE A 8 11.87 17.02 7.92
N SER A 9 12.83 17.14 7.00
CA SER A 9 12.70 16.65 5.62
C SER A 9 12.61 15.11 5.55
N ILE A 10 13.31 14.38 6.44
CA ILE A 10 13.27 12.91 6.50
C ILE A 10 11.89 12.41 6.98
N VAL A 11 11.30 13.05 7.99
CA VAL A 11 9.96 12.70 8.49
C VAL A 11 8.87 13.02 7.45
N LEU A 12 9.01 14.11 6.69
CA LEU A 12 8.08 14.51 5.63
C LEU A 12 8.07 13.52 4.45
N ILE A 13 9.23 12.99 4.08
CA ILE A 13 9.37 11.93 3.07
C ILE A 13 8.72 10.63 3.58
N LEU A 14 8.93 10.25 4.84
CA LEU A 14 8.39 9.01 5.43
C LEU A 14 6.84 8.93 5.43
N PHE A 15 6.12 10.05 5.59
CA PHE A 15 4.66 10.05 5.63
C PHE A 15 3.98 10.12 4.24
N LEU A 16 4.53 10.86 3.27
CA LEU A 16 4.07 10.78 1.87
C LEU A 16 4.37 9.43 1.26
N LEU A 17 5.53 8.87 1.62
CA LEU A 17 5.83 7.48 1.33
C LEU A 17 4.80 6.58 2.00
N SER A 18 4.33 6.81 3.23
CA SER A 18 3.40 5.86 3.86
C SER A 18 2.14 5.56 3.01
N GLY A 19 1.38 6.53 2.50
CA GLY A 19 0.18 6.24 1.69
C GLY A 19 0.47 5.50 0.37
N VAL A 20 1.53 5.92 -0.32
CA VAL A 20 2.00 5.35 -1.60
C VAL A 20 2.65 3.97 -1.38
N VAL A 21 3.46 3.82 -0.34
CA VAL A 21 4.09 2.57 0.14
C VAL A 21 3.01 1.58 0.55
N HIS A 22 1.97 1.97 1.29
CA HIS A 22 0.89 1.03 1.65
C HIS A 22 0.11 0.51 0.42
N ALA A 23 -0.05 1.33 -0.62
CA ALA A 23 -0.68 0.93 -1.88
C ALA A 23 0.27 0.05 -2.73
N GLN A 24 1.53 0.46 -2.87
CA GLN A 24 2.60 -0.27 -3.55
C GLN A 24 2.87 -1.63 -2.88
N MET A 25 2.83 -1.71 -1.55
CA MET A 25 2.99 -2.95 -0.79
C MET A 25 1.84 -3.92 -1.03
N LYS A 26 0.61 -3.44 -1.10
CA LYS A 26 -0.56 -4.29 -1.36
C LYS A 26 -0.54 -4.83 -2.77
N GLU A 27 -0.14 -4.01 -3.74
CA GLU A 27 0.05 -4.48 -5.11
C GLU A 27 1.27 -5.41 -5.24
N ALA A 28 2.39 -5.12 -4.57
CA ALA A 28 3.53 -6.01 -4.50
C ALA A 28 3.14 -7.36 -3.86
N HIS A 29 2.33 -7.35 -2.81
CA HIS A 29 1.78 -8.55 -2.20
C HIS A 29 0.88 -9.32 -3.17
N ARG A 30 0.00 -8.64 -3.92
CA ARG A 30 -0.81 -9.28 -4.96
C ARG A 30 0.07 -9.95 -6.02
N LYS A 31 1.01 -9.21 -6.61
CA LYS A 31 1.94 -9.73 -7.61
C LYS A 31 2.74 -10.93 -7.06
N LEU A 32 3.23 -10.84 -5.83
CA LEU A 32 3.96 -11.91 -5.15
C LEU A 32 3.11 -13.18 -5.02
N VAL A 33 1.87 -13.07 -4.53
CA VAL A 33 0.95 -14.22 -4.41
C VAL A 33 0.69 -14.85 -5.77
N LEU A 34 0.44 -14.04 -6.80
CA LEU A 34 0.11 -14.52 -8.13
C LEU A 34 1.31 -15.19 -8.84
N LYS A 35 2.51 -14.64 -8.65
CA LYS A 35 3.77 -15.18 -9.18
C LYS A 35 4.29 -16.41 -8.42
N SER A 36 3.80 -16.65 -7.20
CA SER A 36 4.23 -17.79 -6.38
C SER A 36 3.62 -19.10 -6.87
N ASP A 37 4.46 -20.12 -6.98
CA ASP A 37 4.03 -21.50 -7.21
C ASP A 37 3.68 -22.21 -5.91
N VAL A 38 4.39 -21.87 -4.83
CA VAL A 38 4.19 -22.41 -3.50
C VAL A 38 4.22 -21.27 -2.49
N ILE A 39 3.31 -21.31 -1.53
CA ILE A 39 3.31 -20.39 -0.39
C ILE A 39 3.25 -21.24 0.88
N LEU A 40 4.24 -21.05 1.75
CA LEU A 40 4.39 -21.78 3.01
C LEU A 40 4.12 -20.87 4.20
N VAL A 41 3.57 -21.43 5.27
CA VAL A 41 3.61 -20.86 6.62
C VAL A 41 4.60 -21.67 7.43
N TYR A 42 5.48 -21.00 8.18
CA TYR A 42 6.51 -21.64 8.98
C TYR A 42 6.78 -20.87 10.28
N ASN A 43 7.30 -21.59 11.28
CA ASN A 43 7.35 -21.13 12.68
C ASN A 43 8.79 -20.92 13.22
N SER A 44 9.75 -20.63 12.34
CA SER A 44 11.15 -20.40 12.72
C SER A 44 11.80 -19.33 11.85
N TYR A 45 13.00 -18.88 12.19
CA TYR A 45 13.84 -18.16 11.23
C TYR A 45 14.40 -19.11 10.16
N LEU A 46 14.66 -18.58 8.97
CA LEU A 46 15.42 -19.27 7.92
C LEU A 46 16.92 -19.16 8.22
N GLU A 47 17.66 -20.23 7.98
CA GLU A 47 19.13 -20.19 8.00
C GLU A 47 19.61 -19.57 6.69
N ARG A 48 20.47 -18.54 6.80
CA ARG A 48 20.92 -17.72 5.66
C ARG A 48 22.35 -18.05 5.32
N GLU A 49 22.58 -18.48 4.10
CA GLU A 49 23.89 -18.87 3.58
C GLU A 49 24.26 -18.03 2.36
N LYS A 50 25.55 -18.02 2.02
CA LYS A 50 26.04 -17.45 0.76
C LYS A 50 27.17 -18.30 0.18
N ASP A 51 27.15 -18.43 -1.14
CA ASP A 51 28.25 -19.01 -1.91
C ASP A 51 28.91 -17.88 -2.72
N ILE A 52 30.23 -17.74 -2.58
CA ILE A 52 31.01 -16.82 -3.42
C ILE A 52 31.37 -17.59 -4.69
N VAL A 53 30.78 -17.19 -5.82
CA VAL A 53 30.99 -17.84 -7.13
C VAL A 53 32.19 -17.25 -7.84
N SER A 54 32.38 -15.93 -7.73
CA SER A 54 33.56 -15.19 -8.20
C SER A 54 33.80 -13.96 -7.32
N ASP A 55 34.87 -13.23 -7.60
CA ASP A 55 35.22 -11.94 -6.98
C ASP A 55 34.17 -10.84 -7.21
N TYR A 56 33.26 -11.00 -8.17
CA TYR A 56 32.15 -10.08 -8.45
C TYR A 56 30.77 -10.75 -8.38
N THR A 57 30.65 -12.02 -7.97
CA THR A 57 29.36 -12.72 -7.92
C THR A 57 29.22 -13.51 -6.63
N THR A 58 28.18 -13.18 -5.86
CA THR A 58 27.77 -13.90 -4.66
C THR A 58 26.32 -14.36 -4.82
N VAL A 59 26.05 -15.62 -4.50
CA VAL A 59 24.70 -16.18 -4.50
C VAL A 59 24.26 -16.41 -3.07
N TYR A 60 23.01 -16.04 -2.76
CA TYR A 60 22.43 -16.17 -1.43
C TYR A 60 21.42 -17.30 -1.37
N PHE A 61 21.39 -18.01 -0.25
CA PHE A 61 20.48 -19.13 -0.02
C PHE A 61 19.75 -18.99 1.31
N ASP A 62 18.52 -19.51 1.33
CA ASP A 62 17.67 -19.66 2.50
C ASP A 62 17.36 -21.14 2.72
N SER A 63 17.73 -21.67 3.88
CA SER A 63 17.47 -23.05 4.27
C SER A 63 16.20 -23.12 5.11
N ILE A 64 15.22 -23.92 4.65
CA ILE A 64 13.97 -24.24 5.36
C ILE A 64 13.95 -25.73 5.69
N TYR A 65 13.69 -26.05 6.95
CA TYR A 65 13.61 -27.44 7.43
C TYR A 65 12.16 -27.88 7.56
N ASP A 66 11.89 -29.15 7.27
CA ASP A 66 10.54 -29.71 7.25
C ASP A 66 9.78 -29.48 8.56
N ARG A 67 10.48 -29.71 9.68
CA ARG A 67 9.96 -29.53 11.04
C ARG A 67 9.44 -28.12 11.32
N ASN A 68 9.89 -27.12 10.55
CA ASN A 68 9.49 -25.73 10.71
C ASN A 68 8.32 -25.36 9.79
N ILE A 69 7.99 -26.17 8.78
CA ILE A 69 6.89 -25.94 7.84
C ILE A 69 5.58 -26.36 8.51
N ASP A 70 4.79 -25.38 8.93
CA ASP A 70 3.46 -25.59 9.50
C ASP A 70 2.48 -26.01 8.40
N THR A 71 2.27 -25.13 7.43
CA THR A 71 1.21 -25.28 6.42
C THR A 71 1.70 -24.92 5.02
N ILE A 72 1.24 -25.66 4.00
CA ILE A 72 1.38 -25.27 2.59
C ILE A 72 0.06 -24.63 2.15
N LEU A 73 0.02 -23.31 2.00
CA LEU A 73 -1.18 -22.57 1.62
C LEU A 73 -1.48 -22.65 0.13
N VAL A 74 -0.44 -22.61 -0.71
CA VAL A 74 -0.53 -22.70 -2.17
C VAL A 74 0.46 -23.75 -2.64
N ASN A 75 0.05 -24.60 -3.57
CA ASN A 75 0.90 -25.66 -4.11
C ASN A 75 0.57 -26.00 -5.57
N LYS A 76 1.01 -25.15 -6.50
CA LYS A 76 0.79 -25.33 -7.94
C LYS A 76 1.68 -26.42 -8.56
N THR A 77 2.76 -26.81 -7.85
CA THR A 77 3.85 -27.64 -8.40
C THR A 77 4.06 -28.97 -7.68
N LYS A 78 3.12 -29.37 -6.81
CA LYS A 78 3.21 -30.58 -5.97
C LYS A 78 4.47 -30.61 -5.09
N PHE A 79 4.84 -29.44 -4.55
CA PHE A 79 5.85 -29.31 -3.50
C PHE A 79 5.54 -30.26 -2.35
N LYS A 80 6.58 -30.92 -1.84
CA LYS A 80 6.50 -31.82 -0.70
C LYS A 80 7.22 -31.20 0.47
N LYS A 81 6.66 -31.38 1.66
CA LYS A 81 7.34 -31.14 2.93
C LYS A 81 8.69 -31.88 2.97
N GLY A 82 9.75 -31.21 3.42
CA GLY A 82 11.14 -31.63 3.32
C GLY A 82 12.11 -30.50 3.64
N ASP A 83 13.40 -30.84 3.72
CA ASP A 83 14.47 -29.86 3.91
C ASP A 83 14.90 -29.31 2.54
N TYR A 84 14.91 -27.99 2.40
CA TYR A 84 15.24 -27.32 1.15
C TYR A 84 16.25 -26.20 1.37
N ARG A 85 17.26 -26.18 0.50
CA ARG A 85 18.15 -25.05 0.29
C ARG A 85 17.63 -24.25 -0.91
N LEU A 86 17.14 -23.04 -0.66
CA LEU A 86 16.41 -22.24 -1.64
C LEU A 86 17.27 -21.07 -2.08
N GLN A 87 17.54 -20.96 -3.38
CA GLN A 87 18.25 -19.78 -3.90
C GLN A 87 17.38 -18.53 -3.72
N ARG A 88 17.92 -17.50 -3.10
CA ARG A 88 17.26 -16.20 -2.94
C ARG A 88 17.46 -15.35 -4.19
N LEU A 89 16.38 -14.78 -4.69
CA LEU A 89 16.46 -13.77 -5.75
C LEU A 89 16.88 -12.43 -5.16
N VAL A 90 17.98 -11.86 -5.65
CA VAL A 90 18.53 -10.58 -5.18
C VAL A 90 18.45 -9.46 -6.22
N GLU A 91 18.18 -9.80 -7.48
CA GLU A 91 18.04 -8.86 -8.60
C GLU A 91 17.00 -9.33 -9.63
N GLY A 92 16.37 -8.39 -10.35
CA GLY A 92 15.34 -8.64 -11.39
C GLY A 92 13.89 -8.36 -10.96
N GLU A 93 12.95 -8.47 -11.91
CA GLU A 93 11.51 -8.15 -11.75
C GLU A 93 10.74 -9.09 -10.79
N ASP A 94 11.38 -10.19 -10.39
CA ASP A 94 10.83 -11.18 -9.46
C ASP A 94 11.37 -10.99 -8.03
N VAL A 95 12.10 -9.91 -7.75
CA VAL A 95 12.57 -9.56 -6.41
C VAL A 95 11.54 -8.70 -5.70
N PHE A 96 10.96 -9.24 -4.63
CA PHE A 96 9.99 -8.55 -3.78
C PHE A 96 10.54 -8.15 -2.41
N ILE A 97 11.82 -8.43 -2.17
CA ILE A 97 12.48 -8.31 -0.85
C ILE A 97 12.48 -6.86 -0.34
N ASN A 98 12.71 -5.87 -1.21
CA ASN A 98 12.73 -4.45 -0.80
C ASN A 98 11.32 -3.85 -0.75
N SER A 99 10.44 -4.18 -1.71
CA SER A 99 9.10 -3.58 -1.84
C SER A 99 8.12 -3.98 -0.73
N ILE A 100 8.36 -5.11 -0.08
CA ILE A 100 7.55 -5.60 1.04
C ILE A 100 8.17 -5.23 2.40
N GLN A 101 9.50 -5.05 2.44
CA GLN A 101 10.18 -4.56 3.62
C GLN A 101 10.04 -3.05 3.80
N GLU A 102 9.88 -2.21 2.77
CA GLU A 102 9.89 -0.74 2.96
C GLU A 102 8.64 -0.12 3.63
N GLY A 103 7.57 -0.87 3.88
CA GLY A 103 6.52 -0.47 4.84
C GLY A 103 6.40 -1.38 6.06
N GLY A 104 7.38 -2.26 6.27
CA GLY A 104 7.60 -3.03 7.49
C GLY A 104 9.01 -2.84 8.09
N GLY A 105 9.85 -2.04 7.44
CA GLY A 105 11.23 -1.79 7.76
C GLY A 105 11.27 -0.91 8.98
N CYS A 106 11.53 -1.54 10.13
CA CYS A 106 11.41 -1.01 11.49
C CYS A 106 10.02 -1.04 12.16
N LEU A 107 9.00 -1.73 11.63
CA LEU A 107 7.75 -1.98 12.39
C LEU A 107 7.68 -3.35 13.10
N LEU A 108 8.72 -4.18 12.99
CA LEU A 108 8.86 -5.44 13.76
C LEU A 108 10.05 -5.44 14.75
N LEU A 109 10.57 -4.26 15.07
CA LEU A 109 11.35 -4.03 16.30
C LEU A 109 10.53 -3.24 17.34
N GLY A 110 9.22 -3.13 17.14
CA GLY A 110 8.33 -2.93 18.27
C GLY A 110 8.35 -4.22 19.06
N MET A 111 8.79 -4.15 20.34
CA MET A 111 8.86 -5.25 21.30
C MET A 111 7.86 -6.35 20.93
N LEU A 112 8.36 -7.48 20.41
CA LEU A 112 7.55 -8.68 20.25
C LEU A 112 6.88 -8.89 21.60
N ASP A 113 5.56 -8.79 21.62
CA ASP A 113 4.81 -9.07 22.83
C ASP A 113 5.12 -10.53 23.18
N SER A 114 5.70 -10.77 24.35
CA SER A 114 6.11 -12.11 24.77
C SER A 114 4.94 -13.09 24.77
N ASP A 115 3.72 -12.56 24.85
CA ASP A 115 2.49 -13.35 24.93
C ASP A 115 1.89 -13.62 23.54
N SER A 116 2.45 -13.02 22.49
CA SER A 116 1.99 -13.19 21.11
C SER A 116 2.72 -14.31 20.38
N VAL A 117 1.97 -15.10 19.62
CA VAL A 117 2.51 -16.13 18.72
C VAL A 117 2.68 -15.54 17.33
N TYR A 118 3.86 -15.73 16.75
CA TYR A 118 4.20 -15.19 15.43
C TYR A 118 4.46 -16.32 14.43
N VAL A 119 4.12 -16.07 13.17
CA VAL A 119 4.35 -16.96 12.04
C VAL A 119 5.00 -16.19 10.89
N ASN A 120 5.65 -16.93 10.00
CA ASN A 120 6.30 -16.38 8.83
C ASN A 120 5.67 -16.98 7.56
N PHE A 121 5.71 -16.24 6.45
CA PHE A 121 5.29 -16.72 5.14
C PHE A 121 6.47 -16.73 4.16
N LEU A 122 6.62 -17.85 3.45
CA LEU A 122 7.65 -18.02 2.44
C LEU A 122 7.02 -18.23 1.07
N PHE A 123 7.40 -17.39 0.11
CA PHE A 123 6.85 -17.36 -1.23
C PHE A 123 7.87 -17.92 -2.21
N LEU A 124 7.54 -19.04 -2.86
CA LEU A 124 8.48 -19.77 -3.71
C LEU A 124 7.99 -19.84 -5.15
N LYS A 125 8.96 -19.80 -6.07
CA LYS A 125 8.76 -20.04 -7.49
C LYS A 125 9.61 -21.21 -7.95
N LYS A 126 9.04 -22.12 -8.73
CA LYS A 126 9.76 -23.24 -9.30
C LYS A 126 10.44 -22.79 -10.59
N THR A 127 11.77 -22.89 -10.63
CA THR A 127 12.58 -22.61 -11.81
C THR A 127 13.30 -23.89 -12.22
N GLY A 128 12.85 -24.52 -13.30
CA GLY A 128 13.36 -25.83 -13.71
C GLY A 128 13.07 -26.90 -12.63
N LYS A 129 14.14 -27.46 -12.06
CA LYS A 129 14.04 -28.50 -11.00
C LYS A 129 14.10 -27.93 -9.58
N GLU A 130 14.38 -26.64 -9.42
CA GLU A 130 14.66 -26.02 -8.14
C GLU A 130 13.56 -25.04 -7.73
N TYR A 131 13.46 -24.76 -6.43
CA TYR A 131 12.62 -23.71 -5.89
C TYR A 131 13.49 -22.51 -5.49
N ARG A 132 13.03 -21.32 -5.87
CA ARG A 132 13.68 -20.05 -5.53
C ARG A 132 12.80 -19.27 -4.58
N ASN A 133 13.42 -18.61 -3.60
CA ASN A 133 12.75 -17.71 -2.67
C ASN A 133 12.48 -16.36 -3.37
N LEU A 134 11.19 -16.02 -3.55
CA LEU A 134 10.74 -14.73 -4.05
C LEU A 134 10.70 -13.67 -2.96
N ALA A 135 10.20 -14.04 -1.77
CA ALA A 135 10.05 -13.15 -0.63
C ALA A 135 9.78 -13.93 0.67
N GLU A 136 10.10 -13.26 1.77
CA GLU A 136 9.86 -13.70 3.14
C GLU A 136 9.05 -12.62 3.87
N LEU A 137 7.89 -12.96 4.43
CA LEU A 137 7.14 -12.12 5.36
C LEU A 137 7.33 -12.68 6.77
N ASN A 138 8.10 -11.98 7.59
CA ASN A 138 8.46 -12.45 8.93
C ASN A 138 7.64 -11.77 10.03
N GLY A 139 7.53 -12.43 11.18
CA GLY A 139 7.03 -11.83 12.42
C GLY A 139 5.57 -11.43 12.37
N ILE A 140 4.73 -12.15 11.61
CA ILE A 140 3.31 -11.85 11.53
C ILE A 140 2.60 -12.49 12.72
N GLU A 141 1.93 -11.69 13.54
CA GLU A 141 1.10 -12.20 14.63
C GLU A 141 0.06 -13.19 14.08
N ILE A 142 -0.10 -14.34 14.74
CA ILE A 142 -0.93 -15.44 14.25
C ILE A 142 -2.40 -15.04 14.04
N SER A 143 -2.92 -14.13 14.87
CA SER A 143 -4.28 -13.60 14.76
C SER A 143 -4.45 -12.82 13.45
N ARG A 144 -3.47 -11.99 13.10
CA ARG A 144 -3.41 -11.21 11.85
C ARG A 144 -3.13 -12.09 10.64
N ALA A 145 -2.28 -13.11 10.78
CA ALA A 145 -2.04 -14.10 9.75
C ALA A 145 -3.35 -14.80 9.34
N LYS A 146 -4.12 -15.30 10.31
CA LYS A 146 -5.40 -15.99 10.08
C LYS A 146 -6.54 -15.06 9.68
N GLY A 147 -6.63 -13.88 10.30
CA GLY A 147 -7.73 -12.94 10.09
C GLY A 147 -7.60 -12.08 8.82
N TYR A 148 -6.38 -11.90 8.30
CA TYR A 148 -6.12 -11.02 7.16
C TYR A 148 -5.30 -11.70 6.07
N TYR A 149 -4.05 -12.07 6.32
CA TYR A 149 -3.13 -12.48 5.25
C TYR A 149 -3.57 -13.76 4.52
N ILE A 150 -3.90 -14.83 5.25
CA ILE A 150 -4.34 -16.10 4.65
C ILE A 150 -5.61 -15.91 3.80
N PRO A 151 -6.69 -15.27 4.29
CA PRO A 151 -7.85 -14.97 3.47
C PRO A 151 -7.53 -14.15 2.21
N GLN A 152 -6.63 -13.16 2.29
CA GLN A 152 -6.23 -12.39 1.12
C GLN A 152 -5.49 -13.25 0.08
N ILE A 153 -4.58 -14.13 0.53
CA ILE A 153 -3.86 -15.06 -0.34
C ILE A 153 -4.85 -15.99 -1.05
N ILE A 154 -5.76 -16.61 -0.30
CA ILE A 154 -6.77 -17.53 -0.86
C ILE A 154 -7.65 -16.81 -1.88
N ARG A 155 -8.18 -15.63 -1.53
CA ARG A 155 -9.03 -14.84 -2.41
C ARG A 155 -8.33 -14.49 -3.73
N LEU A 156 -7.05 -14.12 -3.69
CA LEU A 156 -6.27 -13.82 -4.90
C LEU A 156 -6.07 -15.06 -5.79
N ILE A 157 -5.85 -16.23 -5.20
CA ILE A 157 -5.74 -17.50 -5.93
C ILE A 157 -7.07 -17.87 -6.58
N GLU A 158 -8.18 -17.71 -5.87
CA GLU A 158 -9.53 -17.94 -6.38
C GLU A 158 -9.83 -17.02 -7.57
N ILE A 159 -9.57 -15.72 -7.45
CA ILE A 159 -9.74 -14.75 -8.54
C ILE A 159 -8.90 -15.17 -9.77
N ASN A 160 -7.64 -15.54 -9.56
CA ASN A 160 -6.77 -15.94 -10.66
C ASN A 160 -7.21 -17.22 -11.36
N SER A 161 -7.95 -18.09 -10.67
CA SER A 161 -8.50 -19.34 -11.21
C SER A 161 -9.74 -19.15 -12.10
N ILE A 162 -10.36 -17.97 -12.07
CA ILE A 162 -11.52 -17.64 -12.91
C ILE A 162 -11.14 -17.78 -14.40
N LYS A 163 -11.95 -18.49 -15.17
CA LYS A 163 -11.68 -18.72 -16.61
C LYS A 163 -12.14 -17.58 -17.50
N ASP A 164 -13.29 -16.97 -17.18
CA ASP A 164 -13.82 -15.83 -17.92
C ASP A 164 -12.93 -14.60 -17.67
N PRO A 165 -12.27 -14.04 -18.69
CA PRO A 165 -11.41 -12.87 -18.54
C PRO A 165 -12.15 -11.62 -18.03
N LYS A 166 -13.43 -11.45 -18.38
CA LYS A 166 -14.24 -10.30 -17.92
C LYS A 166 -14.57 -10.41 -16.45
N GLU A 167 -15.01 -11.58 -16.00
CA GLU A 167 -15.27 -11.83 -14.58
C GLU A 167 -13.98 -11.76 -13.76
N LYS A 168 -12.86 -12.30 -14.27
CA LYS A 168 -11.55 -12.19 -13.60
C LYS A 168 -11.14 -10.73 -13.42
N TYR A 169 -11.32 -9.91 -14.46
CA TYR A 169 -11.06 -8.47 -14.39
C TYR A 169 -11.88 -7.82 -13.28
N LYS A 170 -13.22 -8.00 -13.32
CA LYS A 170 -14.14 -7.43 -12.34
C LYS A 170 -13.78 -7.82 -10.91
N GLN A 171 -13.51 -9.10 -10.65
CA GLN A 171 -13.14 -9.57 -9.32
C GLN A 171 -11.76 -9.08 -8.87
N SER A 172 -10.81 -8.92 -9.80
CA SER A 172 -9.50 -8.32 -9.51
C SER A 172 -9.63 -6.84 -9.12
N VAL A 173 -10.43 -6.07 -9.86
CA VAL A 173 -10.70 -4.65 -9.52
C VAL A 173 -11.43 -4.53 -8.19
N ASN A 174 -12.41 -5.39 -7.91
CA ASN A 174 -13.07 -5.44 -6.61
C ASN A 174 -12.07 -5.70 -5.48
N TRP A 175 -11.10 -6.60 -5.68
CA TRP A 175 -10.04 -6.85 -4.71
C TRP A 175 -9.19 -5.60 -4.44
N PHE A 176 -8.79 -4.87 -5.49
CA PHE A 176 -8.05 -3.60 -5.36
C PHE A 176 -8.83 -2.58 -4.52
N ILE A 177 -10.11 -2.37 -4.85
CA ILE A 177 -10.97 -1.40 -4.19
C ILE A 177 -11.24 -1.79 -2.73
N ASP A 178 -11.55 -3.05 -2.46
CA ASP A 178 -11.79 -3.55 -1.10
C ASP A 178 -10.54 -3.37 -0.22
N ASN A 179 -9.34 -3.42 -0.83
CA ASN A 179 -8.08 -3.17 -0.16
C ASN A 179 -7.67 -1.68 -0.14
N GLY A 180 -8.45 -0.78 -0.74
CA GLY A 180 -8.16 0.64 -0.81
C GLY A 180 -6.91 0.94 -1.63
N VAL A 181 -6.81 0.33 -2.80
CA VAL A 181 -5.68 0.48 -3.73
C VAL A 181 -6.25 0.78 -5.11
N TYR A 182 -5.67 1.74 -5.81
CA TYR A 182 -5.94 1.96 -7.22
C TYR A 182 -5.21 0.88 -8.04
N PRO A 183 -5.85 0.20 -8.99
CA PRO A 183 -5.18 -0.78 -9.86
C PRO A 183 -4.01 -0.13 -10.60
N ASP A 184 -2.84 -0.78 -10.64
CA ASP A 184 -1.68 -0.18 -11.30
C ASP A 184 -1.85 -0.07 -12.83
N ASN A 185 -1.00 0.76 -13.44
CA ASN A 185 -1.10 1.04 -14.88
C ASN A 185 -0.87 -0.23 -15.72
N ASP A 186 0.10 -1.08 -15.34
CA ASP A 186 0.37 -2.34 -16.03
C ASP A 186 -0.86 -3.26 -16.02
N PHE A 187 -1.56 -3.35 -14.89
CA PHE A 187 -2.80 -4.13 -14.77
C PHE A 187 -3.87 -3.58 -15.72
N ILE A 188 -4.13 -2.28 -15.69
CA ILE A 188 -5.16 -1.67 -16.55
C ILE A 188 -4.78 -1.84 -18.02
N GLU A 189 -3.52 -1.57 -18.38
CA GLU A 189 -3.02 -1.66 -19.74
C GLU A 189 -3.11 -3.09 -20.28
N TYR A 190 -2.77 -4.11 -19.50
CA TYR A 190 -2.93 -5.51 -19.89
C TYR A 190 -4.38 -5.81 -20.31
N TYR A 191 -5.38 -5.41 -19.50
CA TYR A 191 -6.78 -5.69 -19.82
C TYR A 191 -7.33 -4.86 -20.99
N ILE A 192 -6.77 -3.66 -21.24
CA ILE A 192 -7.03 -2.88 -22.46
C ILE A 192 -6.46 -3.61 -23.69
N GLN A 193 -5.20 -4.05 -23.63
CA GLN A 193 -4.53 -4.76 -24.74
C GLN A 193 -5.24 -6.08 -25.09
N GLN A 194 -5.83 -6.76 -24.12
CA GLN A 194 -6.65 -7.96 -24.33
C GLN A 194 -8.07 -7.66 -24.84
N GLY A 195 -8.46 -6.38 -25.01
CA GLY A 195 -9.79 -5.98 -25.47
C GLY A 195 -10.91 -6.26 -24.47
N ILE A 196 -10.58 -6.45 -23.18
CA ILE A 196 -11.54 -6.76 -22.12
C ILE A 196 -12.20 -5.48 -21.62
N VAL A 197 -11.45 -4.37 -21.57
CA VAL A 197 -11.92 -3.02 -21.23
C VAL A 197 -11.40 -1.99 -22.24
N GLN A 198 -11.98 -0.79 -22.21
CA GLN A 198 -11.59 0.33 -23.07
C GLN A 198 -10.86 1.40 -22.27
N LYS A 199 -9.95 2.13 -22.92
CA LYS A 199 -9.09 3.15 -22.30
C LYS A 199 -9.86 4.25 -21.55
N ASP A 200 -11.06 4.60 -22.05
CA ASP A 200 -11.89 5.66 -21.46
C ASP A 200 -13.06 5.09 -20.62
N ASN A 201 -13.16 3.77 -20.51
CA ASN A 201 -14.26 3.10 -19.82
C ASN A 201 -13.81 1.74 -19.26
N TYR A 202 -12.88 1.79 -18.31
CA TYR A 202 -12.36 0.59 -17.63
C TYR A 202 -13.01 0.34 -16.27
N PHE A 203 -13.78 1.29 -15.72
CA PHE A 203 -14.59 1.07 -14.51
C PHE A 203 -16.07 1.29 -14.81
N ASP A 204 -16.89 0.30 -14.48
CA ASP A 204 -18.34 0.43 -14.56
C ASP A 204 -18.91 1.17 -13.33
N ASP A 205 -20.21 1.48 -13.40
CA ASP A 205 -20.93 2.19 -12.34
C ASP A 205 -20.96 1.46 -10.99
N GLU A 206 -20.93 0.12 -11.01
CA GLU A 206 -20.91 -0.68 -9.78
C GLU A 206 -19.56 -0.54 -9.08
N ILE A 207 -18.47 -0.62 -9.85
CA ILE A 207 -17.09 -0.44 -9.39
C ILE A 207 -16.89 0.99 -8.85
N ILE A 208 -17.36 2.01 -9.57
CA ILE A 208 -17.24 3.41 -9.14
C ILE A 208 -18.04 3.66 -7.85
N LEU A 209 -19.25 3.09 -7.72
CA LEU A 209 -20.05 3.18 -6.49
C LEU A 209 -19.36 2.47 -5.31
N ARG A 210 -18.75 1.31 -5.55
CA ARG A 210 -17.97 0.59 -4.52
C ARG A 210 -16.74 1.40 -4.09
N ALA A 211 -16.01 1.97 -5.03
CA ALA A 211 -14.85 2.83 -4.76
C ALA A 211 -15.25 4.03 -3.89
N LYS A 212 -16.39 4.67 -4.18
CA LYS A 212 -16.94 5.76 -3.35
C LYS A 212 -17.16 5.31 -1.91
N ASN A 213 -17.82 4.17 -1.72
CA ASN A 213 -18.11 3.66 -0.38
C ASN A 213 -16.83 3.34 0.42
N MET A 214 -15.79 2.86 -0.25
CA MET A 214 -14.49 2.60 0.37
C MET A 214 -13.70 3.89 0.64
N PHE A 215 -13.74 4.85 -0.28
CA PHE A 215 -13.16 6.17 -0.11
C PHE A 215 -13.73 6.88 1.12
N LEU A 216 -15.07 6.90 1.28
CA LEU A 216 -15.74 7.49 2.44
C LEU A 216 -15.39 6.80 3.78
N LYS A 217 -14.88 5.57 3.74
CA LYS A 217 -14.30 4.85 4.90
C LYS A 217 -12.82 5.16 5.14
N GLY A 218 -12.25 6.12 4.42
CA GLY A 218 -10.85 6.55 4.55
C GLY A 218 -9.86 5.88 3.62
N LYS A 219 -10.31 5.25 2.52
CA LYS A 219 -9.41 4.74 1.47
C LYS A 219 -9.16 5.83 0.42
N GLU A 220 -8.43 6.87 0.81
CA GLU A 220 -8.26 8.10 0.02
C GLU A 220 -7.53 7.88 -1.32
N SER A 221 -6.71 6.83 -1.45
CA SER A 221 -6.08 6.40 -2.72
C SER A 221 -7.08 6.06 -3.83
N LEU A 222 -8.37 5.91 -3.51
CA LEU A 222 -9.43 5.66 -4.48
C LEU A 222 -10.02 6.94 -5.06
N LEU A 223 -9.56 8.14 -4.64
CA LEU A 223 -10.01 9.42 -5.16
C LEU A 223 -10.01 9.48 -6.71
N PRO A 224 -8.96 9.01 -7.43
CA PRO A 224 -8.93 9.09 -8.89
C PRO A 224 -10.09 8.35 -9.58
N ILE A 225 -10.65 7.32 -8.95
CA ILE A 225 -11.78 6.55 -9.50
C ILE A 225 -13.10 7.33 -9.37
N ILE A 226 -13.24 8.13 -8.32
CA ILE A 226 -14.54 8.70 -7.92
C ILE A 226 -14.67 10.19 -8.22
N GLN A 227 -13.54 10.90 -8.41
CA GLN A 227 -13.48 12.35 -8.46
C GLN A 227 -14.37 12.98 -9.54
N ASP A 228 -14.53 12.32 -10.69
CA ASP A 228 -15.32 12.85 -11.81
C ASP A 228 -16.83 12.68 -11.55
N LYS A 229 -17.26 11.57 -10.94
CA LYS A 229 -18.69 11.25 -10.72
C LYS A 229 -19.24 11.71 -9.37
N TYR A 230 -18.39 11.74 -8.34
CA TYR A 230 -18.76 11.99 -6.94
C TYR A 230 -17.91 13.14 -6.33
N ALA A 231 -17.66 14.18 -7.12
CA ALA A 231 -16.87 15.35 -6.71
C ALA A 231 -17.41 16.00 -5.43
N SER A 232 -18.73 16.19 -5.35
CA SER A 232 -19.38 16.81 -4.19
C SER A 232 -19.21 16.00 -2.91
N GLU A 233 -19.33 14.67 -2.99
CA GLU A 233 -19.13 13.78 -1.85
C GLU A 233 -17.67 13.73 -1.41
N ALA A 234 -16.72 13.70 -2.34
CA ALA A 234 -15.30 13.74 -2.03
C ALA A 234 -14.89 15.10 -1.41
N LYS A 235 -15.43 16.21 -1.91
CA LYS A 235 -15.30 17.53 -1.28
C LYS A 235 -15.81 17.52 0.15
N ASN A 236 -17.04 17.03 0.37
CA ASN A 236 -17.62 16.99 1.71
C ASN A 236 -16.80 16.10 2.65
N TYR A 237 -16.29 14.96 2.17
CA TYR A 237 -15.39 14.10 2.94
C TYR A 237 -14.17 14.87 3.47
N TYR A 238 -13.45 15.57 2.59
CA TYR A 238 -12.28 16.36 2.98
C TYR A 238 -12.64 17.56 3.86
N LEU A 239 -13.76 18.23 3.61
CA LEU A 239 -14.27 19.29 4.48
C LEU A 239 -14.54 18.79 5.91
N GLN A 240 -15.17 17.62 6.06
CA GLN A 240 -15.41 17.04 7.38
C GLN A 240 -14.10 16.64 8.06
N LYS A 241 -13.13 16.09 7.31
CA LYS A 241 -11.78 15.79 7.80
C LYS A 241 -11.08 17.05 8.33
N MET A 242 -11.11 18.14 7.57
CA MET A 242 -10.58 19.45 7.95
C MET A 242 -11.26 20.00 9.21
N LYS A 243 -12.60 19.99 9.27
CA LYS A 243 -13.36 20.43 10.45
C LYS A 243 -13.03 19.63 11.70
N ARG A 244 -12.79 18.32 11.56
CA ARG A 244 -12.38 17.46 12.68
C ARG A 244 -11.01 17.88 13.20
N ILE A 245 -10.05 18.10 12.32
CA ILE A 245 -8.70 18.56 12.68
C ILE A 245 -8.75 19.93 13.37
N ALA A 246 -9.50 20.88 12.81
CA ALA A 246 -9.62 22.24 13.36
C ALA A 246 -10.30 22.30 14.76
N ARG A 247 -10.95 21.21 15.20
CA ARG A 247 -11.55 21.09 16.54
C ARG A 247 -10.60 20.49 17.58
N LEU A 248 -9.43 20.01 17.18
CA LEU A 248 -8.44 19.51 18.13
C LEU A 248 -7.92 20.68 18.98
N THR A 249 -7.86 20.48 20.30
CA THR A 249 -7.36 21.49 21.25
C THR A 249 -5.87 21.74 21.07
N GLU A 250 -5.10 20.70 20.73
CA GLU A 250 -3.66 20.77 20.49
C GLU A 250 -3.30 19.95 19.23
N PRO A 251 -3.52 20.50 18.02
CA PRO A 251 -3.16 19.81 16.79
C PRO A 251 -1.63 19.66 16.70
N ARG A 252 -1.17 18.48 16.33
CA ARG A 252 0.24 18.19 16.08
C ARG A 252 0.60 18.55 14.65
N TYR A 253 1.88 18.56 14.35
CA TYR A 253 2.39 18.81 12.99
C TYR A 253 1.69 17.93 11.92
N SER A 254 1.50 16.63 12.21
CA SER A 254 0.81 15.71 11.30
C SER A 254 -0.64 16.12 11.02
N ASP A 255 -1.33 16.70 12.00
CA ASP A 255 -2.72 17.14 11.84
C ASP A 255 -2.79 18.35 10.90
N TYR A 256 -1.89 19.33 11.06
CA TYR A 256 -1.76 20.46 10.12
C TYR A 256 -1.37 20.01 8.71
N TYR A 257 -0.51 19.01 8.61
CA TYR A 257 -0.12 18.42 7.33
C TYR A 257 -1.29 17.73 6.62
N ASP A 258 -2.07 16.93 7.35
CA ASP A 258 -3.28 16.28 6.82
C ASP A 258 -4.35 17.29 6.41
N PHE A 259 -4.52 18.37 7.17
CA PHE A 259 -5.40 19.47 6.80
C PHE A 259 -4.94 20.11 5.49
N ARG A 260 -3.65 20.45 5.41
CA ARG A 260 -3.04 21.04 4.21
C ARG A 260 -3.24 20.16 2.98
N ASN A 261 -3.00 18.87 3.08
CA ASN A 261 -3.18 17.94 1.95
C ASN A 261 -4.63 17.83 1.53
N SER A 262 -5.58 17.85 2.47
CA SER A 262 -7.01 17.83 2.17
C SER A 262 -7.41 19.01 1.27
N ILE A 263 -6.87 20.21 1.53
CA ILE A 263 -7.06 21.37 0.65
C ILE A 263 -6.41 21.18 -0.72
N ARG A 264 -5.16 20.71 -0.78
CA ARG A 264 -4.43 20.51 -2.05
C ARG A 264 -5.07 19.47 -2.98
N LEU A 265 -5.87 18.56 -2.44
CA LEU A 265 -6.65 17.60 -3.23
C LEU A 265 -7.92 18.23 -3.82
N MET A 266 -8.43 19.31 -3.21
CA MET A 266 -9.61 20.03 -3.68
C MET A 266 -9.27 21.25 -4.55
N TYR A 267 -8.09 21.85 -4.38
CA TYR A 267 -7.68 23.08 -5.06
C TYR A 267 -6.24 23.00 -5.55
N ASP A 268 -6.01 23.59 -6.72
CA ASP A 268 -4.67 23.84 -7.26
C ASP A 268 -4.39 25.34 -7.23
N PHE A 269 -3.73 25.80 -6.16
CA PHE A 269 -3.33 27.19 -6.04
C PHE A 269 -1.99 27.41 -6.74
N GLU A 270 -1.93 28.46 -7.56
CA GLU A 270 -0.67 28.92 -8.15
C GLU A 270 0.32 29.37 -7.07
N TYR A 271 1.62 29.28 -7.34
CA TYR A 271 2.66 29.53 -6.33
C TYR A 271 2.63 30.96 -5.75
N GLU A 272 2.19 31.94 -6.54
CA GLU A 272 2.13 33.35 -6.15
C GLU A 272 0.82 33.75 -5.46
N ASN A 273 -0.14 32.82 -5.40
CA ASN A 273 -1.45 33.07 -4.84
C ASN A 273 -1.40 33.14 -3.29
N ALA A 274 -2.17 34.06 -2.70
CA ALA A 274 -2.17 34.30 -1.25
C ALA A 274 -2.61 33.05 -0.46
N GLU A 275 -3.58 32.30 -0.98
CA GLU A 275 -4.03 31.03 -0.43
C GLU A 275 -2.91 29.96 -0.48
N TYR A 276 -2.08 29.92 -1.53
CA TYR A 276 -0.90 29.03 -1.56
C TYR A 276 0.06 29.33 -0.40
N ILE A 277 0.36 30.61 -0.18
CA ILE A 277 1.28 31.08 0.87
C ILE A 277 0.71 30.75 2.26
N LEU A 278 -0.57 31.09 2.49
CA LEU A 278 -1.28 30.81 3.75
C LEU A 278 -1.33 29.31 4.04
N LEU A 279 -1.56 28.48 3.02
CA LEU A 279 -1.58 27.04 3.16
C LEU A 279 -0.20 26.48 3.57
N GLY A 280 0.88 27.06 3.05
CA GLY A 280 2.25 26.72 3.43
C GLY A 280 2.60 27.05 4.88
N MET A 281 1.99 28.09 5.45
CA MET A 281 2.21 28.51 6.84
C MET A 281 1.71 27.49 7.88
N LEU A 282 0.74 26.63 7.54
CA LEU A 282 0.24 25.59 8.44
C LEU A 282 1.32 24.60 8.90
N THR A 283 2.33 24.36 8.05
CA THR A 283 3.45 23.46 8.34
C THR A 283 4.73 24.20 8.71
N SER A 284 4.66 25.50 8.94
CA SER A 284 5.81 26.35 9.28
C SER A 284 5.99 26.45 10.79
N ASP A 285 7.21 26.21 11.29
CA ASP A 285 7.56 26.28 12.72
C ASP A 285 7.39 27.68 13.37
N PRO A 286 7.67 28.81 12.68
CA PRO A 286 7.54 30.14 13.26
C PRO A 286 6.10 30.60 13.52
N VAL A 287 5.10 29.88 12.99
CA VAL A 287 3.68 30.25 13.12
C VAL A 287 3.10 29.48 14.30
N ASP A 288 2.54 30.20 15.26
CA ASP A 288 1.93 29.60 16.45
C ASP A 288 0.59 28.92 16.15
N SER A 289 0.04 28.22 17.14
CA SER A 289 -1.23 27.50 17.01
C SER A 289 -2.44 28.43 16.87
N TYR A 290 -2.36 29.66 17.37
CA TYR A 290 -3.44 30.64 17.26
C TYR A 290 -3.61 31.10 15.81
N ASP A 291 -2.50 31.49 15.17
CA ASP A 291 -2.50 31.90 13.77
C ASP A 291 -2.84 30.73 12.84
N LYS A 292 -2.31 29.53 13.11
CA LYS A 292 -2.69 28.31 12.36
C LYS A 292 -4.19 28.03 12.44
N SER A 293 -4.82 28.24 13.59
CA SER A 293 -6.26 28.07 13.77
C SER A 293 -7.09 29.05 12.91
N ARG A 294 -6.62 30.29 12.76
CA ARG A 294 -7.26 31.29 11.88
C ARG A 294 -7.14 30.90 10.41
N ILE A 295 -5.96 30.43 10.00
CA ILE A 295 -5.72 29.94 8.63
C ILE A 295 -6.63 28.74 8.33
N MET A 296 -6.71 27.75 9.23
CA MET A 296 -7.62 26.60 9.06
C MET A 296 -9.08 27.03 8.92
N ARG A 297 -9.54 28.00 9.73
CA ARG A 297 -10.91 28.51 9.64
C ARG A 297 -11.18 29.17 8.29
N HIS A 298 -10.26 30.01 7.82
CA HIS A 298 -10.36 30.65 6.51
C HIS A 298 -10.55 29.62 5.38
N PHE A 299 -9.74 28.55 5.37
CA PHE A 299 -9.86 27.48 4.38
C PHE A 299 -11.16 26.67 4.49
N ILE A 300 -11.67 26.43 5.70
CA ILE A 300 -12.97 25.78 5.90
C ILE A 300 -14.08 26.66 5.30
N GLU A 301 -14.11 27.94 5.63
CA GLU A 301 -15.11 28.90 5.12
C GLU A 301 -15.05 29.01 3.59
N MET A 302 -13.85 29.05 3.01
CA MET A 302 -13.65 29.06 1.57
C MET A 302 -14.27 27.81 0.91
N VAL A 303 -14.00 26.61 1.44
CA VAL A 303 -14.58 25.35 0.93
C VAL A 303 -16.10 25.32 1.08
N GLU A 304 -16.64 25.82 2.19
CA GLU A 304 -18.09 25.89 2.43
C GLU A 304 -18.81 26.82 1.45
N ASN A 305 -18.18 27.93 1.10
CA ASN A 305 -18.76 28.96 0.25
C ASN A 305 -18.58 28.70 -1.25
N ASP A 306 -17.63 27.86 -1.64
CA ASP A 306 -17.41 27.50 -3.04
C ASP A 306 -18.52 26.55 -3.55
N LYS A 307 -19.18 26.93 -4.65
CA LYS A 307 -20.22 26.11 -5.30
C LYS A 307 -19.71 25.30 -6.51
N ASN A 308 -18.51 25.58 -7.02
CA ASN A 308 -17.99 25.05 -8.28
C ASN A 308 -16.55 24.52 -8.10
N ILE A 309 -16.38 23.32 -7.51
CA ILE A 309 -15.05 22.70 -7.38
C ILE A 309 -14.88 21.57 -8.39
N THR A 310 -13.74 21.62 -9.09
CA THR A 310 -13.19 20.48 -9.83
C THR A 310 -12.12 19.83 -8.95
N ILE A 311 -12.35 18.60 -8.52
CA ILE A 311 -11.33 17.84 -7.77
C ILE A 311 -10.16 17.53 -8.70
N ARG A 312 -8.93 17.66 -8.19
CA ARG A 312 -7.71 17.51 -8.98
C ARG A 312 -7.56 16.10 -9.53
N LYS A 313 -7.35 15.98 -10.84
CA LYS A 313 -6.84 14.76 -11.48
C LYS A 313 -5.35 14.62 -11.16
N GLU A 314 -4.96 13.55 -10.47
CA GLU A 314 -3.55 13.18 -10.30
C GLU A 314 -2.92 12.67 -11.59
#